data_AF-A0AA38FX19-F1
#
_entry.id   AF-A0AA38FX19-F1
#
_cell.length_a   1.000
_cell.length_b   1.000
_cell.length_c   1.000
_cell.angle_alpha   90.00
_cell.angle_beta   90.00
_cell.angle_gamma   90.00
#
_symmetry.space_group_name_H-M   'P 1'
#
loop_
_entity.id
_entity.type
_entity.pdbx_description
1 polymer ?
#
loop_
_entity_poly.entity_id
_entity_poly.type
_entity_poly.pdbx_seq_one_letter_code
_entity_poly.pdbx_strand_id
1 'polypeptide(L)' 'WGLDFFGVINPNSSQGHKWILMATDYFTKWTEEAVALKEVSESNILEFYEEIVT' A
#
# COMPACT_ATOMS: atom_id res chain seq x y z
N TRP A 1 -1.89 10.62 9.38
CA TRP A 1 -1.57 9.48 8.51
C TRP A 1 -2.47 8.30 8.84
N GLY A 2 -3.07 7.70 7.83
CA GLY A 2 -3.79 6.44 7.90
C GLY A 2 -3.29 5.53 6.79
N LEU A 3 -3.13 4.24 7.10
CA LEU A 3 -2.88 3.22 6.09
C LEU A 3 -4.20 2.79 5.49
N ASP A 4 -4.29 2.80 4.18
CA ASP A 4 -5.42 2.28 3.44
C ASP A 4 -4.98 1.20 2.45
N PHE A 5 -5.80 0.16 2.33
CA PHE A 5 -5.58 -0.94 1.40
C PHE A 5 -6.58 -0.80 0.27
N PHE A 6 -6.12 -0.41 -0.91
CA PHE A 6 -6.96 -0.53 -2.08
C PHE A 6 -7.04 -2.01 -2.47
N GLY A 7 -8.26 -2.54 -2.37
CA GLY A 7 -8.60 -3.94 -2.61
C GLY A 7 -8.26 -4.39 -4.03
N VAL A 8 -8.36 -5.72 -4.22
CA VAL A 8 -7.88 -6.46 -5.40
C VAL A 8 -7.99 -5.68 -6.71
N ILE A 9 -6.85 -5.35 -7.34
CA ILE A 9 -6.81 -4.72 -8.67
C ILE A 9 -7.19 -5.79 -9.71
N ASN A 10 -8.29 -5.54 -10.42
CA ASN A 10 -8.77 -6.41 -11.49
C ASN A 10 -8.91 -5.60 -12.80
N PRO A 11 -8.28 -6.02 -13.91
CA PRO A 11 -7.42 -7.20 -14.06
C PRO A 11 -6.10 -7.07 -13.28
N ASN A 12 -5.60 -8.20 -12.77
CA ASN A 12 -4.28 -8.25 -12.13
C ASN A 12 -3.22 -7.67 -13.09
N SER A 13 -2.20 -7.00 -12.56
CA SER A 13 -1.09 -6.56 -13.40
C SER A 13 -0.41 -7.74 -14.08
N SER A 14 0.26 -7.50 -15.22
CA SER A 14 1.05 -8.52 -15.93
C SER A 14 2.14 -9.17 -15.07
N GLN A 15 2.56 -8.48 -14.00
CA GLN A 15 3.56 -8.93 -13.03
C GLN A 15 2.95 -9.68 -11.83
N GLY A 16 1.62 -9.84 -11.79
CA GLY A 16 0.91 -10.57 -10.74
C GLY A 16 0.65 -9.77 -9.47
N HIS A 17 0.89 -8.46 -9.46
CA HIS A 17 0.44 -7.58 -8.36
C HIS A 17 -1.07 -7.51 -8.35
N LYS A 18 -1.65 -7.75 -7.16
CA LYS A 18 -3.08 -7.83 -6.90
C LYS A 18 -3.54 -6.81 -5.87
N TRP A 19 -2.65 -6.21 -5.12
CA TRP A 19 -2.99 -5.31 -4.02
C TRP A 19 -2.21 -4.01 -4.15
N ILE A 20 -2.78 -2.91 -3.70
CA ILE A 20 -2.07 -1.64 -3.56
C ILE A 20 -2.20 -1.21 -2.11
N LEU A 21 -1.06 -1.03 -1.47
CA LEU A 21 -0.95 -0.49 -0.13
C LEU A 21 -0.57 0.99 -0.22
N MET A 22 -1.30 1.85 0.47
CA MET A 22 -1.12 3.30 0.36
C MET A 22 -1.19 3.97 1.73
N ALA A 23 -0.28 4.90 2.00
CA ALA A 23 -0.42 5.83 3.11
C ALA A 23 -0.98 7.15 2.61
N THR A 24 -2.10 7.54 3.19
CA THR A 24 -2.65 8.89 3.01
C THR A 24 -2.48 9.68 4.29
N ASP A 25 -1.87 10.86 4.18
CA ASP A 25 -1.92 11.78 5.29
C ASP A 25 -3.30 12.44 5.34
N TYR A 26 -4.07 12.11 6.38
CA TYR A 26 -5.40 12.64 6.61
C TYR A 26 -5.44 14.18 6.68
N PHE A 27 -4.36 14.82 7.12
CA PHE A 27 -4.29 16.28 7.23
C PHE A 27 -4.17 16.96 5.88
N THR A 28 -3.26 16.47 5.03
CA THR A 28 -2.98 17.08 3.75
C THR A 28 -3.82 16.48 2.62
N LYS A 29 -4.44 15.31 2.87
CA LYS A 29 -5.13 14.45 1.89
C LYS A 29 -4.24 14.02 0.72
N TRP A 30 -2.92 14.07 0.89
CA TRP A 30 -1.98 13.58 -0.10
C TRP A 30 -1.55 12.15 0.20
N THR A 31 -1.38 11.38 -0.87
CA THR A 31 -0.71 10.10 -0.82
C THR A 31 0.78 10.35 -0.68
N GLU A 32 1.35 9.94 0.44
CA GLU A 32 2.80 10.02 0.65
C GLU A 32 3.49 8.87 -0.10
N GLU A 33 2.97 7.66 0.06
CA GLU A 33 3.57 6.46 -0.54
C GLU A 33 2.52 5.43 -0.97
N ALA A 34 2.83 4.71 -2.05
CA ALA A 34 2.00 3.64 -2.59
C ALA A 34 2.86 2.49 -3.14
N VAL A 35 2.59 1.27 -2.70
CA VAL A 35 3.31 0.05 -3.10
C VAL A 35 2.35 -0.98 -3.65
N ALA A 36 2.72 -1.60 -4.78
CA ALA A 36 1.96 -2.69 -5.39
C ALA A 36 2.45 -4.05 -4.88
N LEU A 37 1.56 -4.85 -4.28
CA LEU A 37 1.88 -6.14 -3.69
C LEU A 37 1.22 -7.29 -4.48
N LYS A 38 1.92 -8.42 -4.57
CA LYS A 38 1.37 -9.67 -5.14
C LYS A 38 0.46 -10.37 -4.16
N GLU A 39 0.79 -10.29 -2.88
CA GLU A 39 0.05 -10.81 -1.75
C GLU A 39 0.19 -9.88 -0.54
N VAL A 40 -0.80 -9.91 0.35
CA VAL A 40 -0.77 -9.16 1.61
C VAL A 40 -0.27 -10.10 2.69
N SER A 41 0.85 -9.74 3.32
CA SER A 41 1.43 -10.43 4.47
C SER A 41 1.76 -9.41 5.57
N GLU A 42 1.82 -9.86 6.83
CA GLU A 42 2.17 -8.97 7.95
C GLU A 42 3.56 -8.34 7.76
N SER A 43 4.52 -9.10 7.22
CA SER A 43 5.86 -8.61 6.92
C SER A 43 5.84 -7.44 5.94
N ASN A 44 5.09 -7.54 4.84
CA ASN A 44 5.02 -6.47 3.84
C ASN A 44 4.35 -5.21 4.40
N ILE A 45 3.41 -5.36 5.34
CA ILE A 45 2.74 -4.24 6.00
C ILE A 45 3.69 -3.55 6.99
N LEU A 46 4.46 -4.32 7.75
CA LEU A 46 5.44 -3.78 8.71
C LEU A 46 6.56 -3.05 7.98
N GLU A 47 7.11 -3.63 6.91
CA GLU A 47 8.13 -2.99 6.07
C GLU A 47 7.64 -1.66 5.51
N PHE A 48 6.45 -1.63 4.92
CA PHE A 48 5.84 -0.40 4.42
C PHE A 48 5.60 0.64 5.52
N TYR A 49 5.15 0.20 6.70
CA TYR A 49 4.93 1.10 7.84
C TYR A 49 6.25 1.71 8.33
N GLU A 50 7.33 0.94 8.38
CA GLU A 50 8.66 1.45 8.71
C GLU A 50 9.15 2.47 7.68
N GLU A 51 8.93 2.23 6.38
CA GLU A 51 9.27 3.16 5.30
C GLU A 51 8.55 4.51 5.42
N ILE A 52 7.27 4.51 5.80
CA ILE A 52 6.48 5.76 5.93
C ILE A 52 6.84 6.55 7.19
N VAL A 53 7.18 5.85 8.28
CA VAL A 53 7.42 6.48 9.58
C VAL A 53 8.85 7.01 9.72
N THR A 54 9.79 6.43 8.98
CA THR A 54 11.23 6.78 9.03
C THR A 54 11.57 7.92 8.10
#